data_AF-A0AAD4D7K3-F1
#
_entry.id   AF-A0AAD4D7K3-F1
#
_cell.length_a   1.000
_cell.length_b   1.000
_cell.length_c   1.000
_cell.angle_alpha   90.00
_cell.angle_beta   90.00
_cell.angle_gamma   90.00
#
_symmetry.space_group_name_H-M   'P 1'
#
loop_
_entity.id
_entity.type
_entity.pdbx_description
1 polymer ?
#
loop_
_entity_poly.entity_id
_entity_poly.type
_entity_poly.pdbx_seq_one_letter_code
_entity_poly.pdbx_strand_id
1 'polypeptide(L)'
;MAARLDVIVANSETRTVNVPYKDTEPIFFVLERIRSQLGTKTEDLKRQDLYINGKRILDQEKSIGYYRIFGRTLTYRALDAKDITLQLKCLTGETQTMVCQPTLTGKDLKNLYWQQYAIPFSMSRFIYSGKEIWDDTILHEAGIREDCTLHVVLRLRGGGNLPGIVFSDVSNTSNVRKVQFSQSAPRGRYAAPGTNVECKCACTPTHKVICTKSFGTLELSELTFECPNCNKSDAIIPVTVGFMQCKYRFHGIKETGEQYSSDWVEVDRRDCYQLFNSDNTTTWRRLMIESVDLRECDDCTICLENLTSFSTLECGHKFHDGCINGWAGPCPNCQFNQNLTTGRAVESA
;
A
#
# COMPACT_ATOMS: atom_id res chain seq x y z
N MET A 1 16.79 -32.34 40.33
CA MET A 1 17.50 -31.15 39.81
C MET A 1 16.79 -30.70 38.54
N ALA A 2 16.38 -29.44 38.43
CA ALA A 2 15.79 -28.94 37.19
C ALA A 2 16.85 -28.97 36.08
N ALA A 3 16.51 -29.52 34.92
CA ALA A 3 17.37 -29.48 33.75
C ALA A 3 17.57 -28.01 33.32
N ARG A 4 18.69 -27.71 32.65
CA ARG A 4 19.04 -26.34 32.25
C ARG A 4 19.33 -26.28 30.75
N LEU A 5 18.93 -25.18 30.13
CA LEU A 5 19.21 -24.85 28.74
C LEU A 5 20.25 -23.74 28.68
N ASP A 6 21.21 -23.89 27.77
CA ASP A 6 22.13 -22.84 27.35
C ASP A 6 21.49 -22.07 26.19
N VAL A 7 21.07 -20.83 26.48
CA VAL A 7 20.37 -19.98 25.52
C VAL A 7 21.34 -18.93 24.98
N ILE A 8 21.75 -19.09 23.73
CA ILE A 8 22.61 -18.15 23.02
C ILE A 8 21.76 -16.95 22.59
N VAL A 9 22.18 -15.74 22.96
CA VAL A 9 21.45 -14.50 22.63
C VAL A 9 21.93 -14.01 21.27
N ALA A 10 21.11 -14.13 20.23
CA ALA A 10 21.47 -13.74 18.87
C ALA A 10 21.82 -12.25 18.72
N ASN A 11 21.28 -11.41 19.61
CA ASN A 11 21.51 -9.97 19.64
C ASN A 11 22.84 -9.57 20.32
N SER A 12 23.61 -10.53 20.84
CA SER A 12 24.86 -10.28 21.55
C SER A 12 25.92 -11.31 21.17
N GLU A 13 27.08 -10.85 20.71
CA GLU A 13 28.12 -11.72 20.14
C GLU A 13 28.76 -12.67 21.17
N THR A 14 28.58 -12.42 22.47
CA THR A 14 29.26 -13.17 23.54
C THR A 14 28.33 -13.67 24.65
N ARG A 15 27.02 -13.40 24.58
CA ARG A 15 26.11 -13.64 25.71
C ARG A 15 25.34 -14.95 25.56
N THR A 16 25.52 -15.81 26.56
CA THR A 16 24.72 -17.04 26.75
C THR A 16 24.09 -16.99 28.14
N VAL A 17 22.80 -17.33 28.24
CA VAL A 17 22.03 -17.36 29.49
C VAL A 17 21.63 -18.79 29.82
N ASN A 18 21.83 -19.19 31.07
CA ASN A 18 21.52 -20.54 31.51
C ASN A 18 20.19 -20.57 32.27
N VAL A 19 19.19 -21.19 31.66
CA VAL A 19 17.79 -21.10 32.10
C VAL A 19 17.30 -22.47 32.56
N PRO A 20 16.79 -22.60 33.80
CA PRO A 20 16.17 -23.84 34.24
C PRO A 20 14.89 -24.10 33.45
N TYR A 21 14.56 -25.37 33.21
CA TYR A 21 13.31 -25.72 32.53
C TYR A 21 12.70 -27.05 33.01
N LYS A 22 11.44 -27.28 32.60
CA LYS A 22 10.69 -28.54 32.74
C LYS A 22 10.15 -28.97 31.39
N ASP A 23 10.25 -30.26 31.04
CA ASP A 23 9.78 -30.78 29.74
C ASP A 23 8.28 -30.54 29.49
N THR A 24 7.49 -30.46 30.55
CA THR A 24 6.04 -30.29 30.50
C THR A 24 5.60 -28.83 30.46
N GLU A 25 6.50 -27.87 30.66
CA GLU A 25 6.10 -26.46 30.72
C GLU A 25 6.08 -25.81 29.33
N PRO A 26 5.10 -24.94 29.07
CA PRO A 26 5.05 -24.12 27.86
C PRO A 26 6.32 -23.30 27.63
N ILE A 27 6.69 -23.13 26.36
CA ILE A 27 7.85 -22.33 25.97
C ILE A 27 7.75 -20.87 26.40
N PHE A 28 6.54 -20.32 26.51
CA PHE A 28 6.36 -18.96 27.02
C PHE A 28 7.01 -18.75 28.41
N PHE A 29 6.93 -19.72 29.33
CA PHE A 29 7.58 -19.62 30.65
C PHE A 29 9.11 -19.60 30.57
N VAL A 30 9.68 -20.27 29.55
CA VAL A 30 11.12 -20.27 29.30
C VAL A 30 11.54 -18.91 28.78
N LEU A 31 10.77 -18.32 27.87
CA LEU A 31 10.96 -16.95 27.39
C LEU A 31 10.88 -15.93 28.54
N GLU A 32 9.94 -16.09 29.49
CA GLU A 32 9.88 -15.21 30.67
C GLU A 32 11.16 -15.22 31.50
N ARG A 33 11.74 -16.40 31.73
CA ARG A 33 12.98 -16.53 32.49
C ARG A 33 14.18 -15.98 31.73
N ILE A 34 14.23 -16.18 30.42
CA ILE A 34 15.26 -15.57 29.57
C ILE A 34 15.19 -14.05 29.72
N ARG A 35 14.01 -13.45 29.58
CA ARG A 35 13.81 -12.00 29.76
C ARG A 35 14.22 -11.52 31.15
N SER A 36 13.80 -12.23 32.19
CA SER A 36 14.15 -11.91 33.59
C SER A 36 15.67 -11.90 33.80
N GLN A 37 16.40 -12.89 33.27
CA GLN A 37 17.86 -12.93 33.36
C GLN A 37 18.56 -11.88 32.48
N LEU A 38 17.95 -11.51 31.36
CA LEU A 38 18.48 -10.47 30.48
C LEU A 38 18.16 -9.06 30.97
N GLY A 39 17.23 -8.91 31.92
CA GLY A 39 16.74 -7.62 32.40
C GLY A 39 15.88 -6.88 31.39
N THR A 40 15.27 -7.59 30.43
CA THR A 40 14.49 -7.01 29.33
C THR A 40 13.01 -6.98 29.69
N LYS A 41 12.35 -5.81 29.60
CA LYS A 41 10.91 -5.73 29.85
C LYS A 41 10.12 -6.14 28.59
N THR A 42 8.92 -6.68 28.78
CA THR A 42 8.05 -7.05 27.66
C THR A 42 7.66 -5.84 26.80
N GLU A 43 7.54 -4.67 27.42
CA GLU A 43 7.25 -3.37 26.80
C GLU A 43 8.32 -2.97 25.78
N ASP A 44 9.58 -3.30 26.09
CA ASP A 44 10.75 -2.96 25.28
C ASP A 44 10.92 -3.93 24.09
N LEU A 45 10.08 -4.97 24.00
CA LEU A 45 10.22 -6.06 23.04
C LEU A 45 9.01 -6.12 22.11
N LYS A 46 9.23 -5.86 20.83
CA LYS A 46 8.18 -5.98 19.81
C LYS A 46 7.98 -7.42 19.36
N ARG A 47 9.05 -8.22 19.39
CA ARG A 47 9.00 -9.65 19.04
C ARG A 47 10.11 -10.41 19.75
N GLN A 48 9.81 -11.64 20.14
CA GLN A 48 10.76 -12.56 20.73
C GLN A 48 10.58 -13.93 20.07
N ASP A 49 11.68 -14.48 19.59
CA ASP A 49 11.70 -15.75 18.90
C ASP A 49 12.72 -16.67 19.56
N LEU A 50 12.35 -17.94 19.68
CA LEU A 50 13.26 -19.01 20.07
C LEU A 50 13.52 -19.88 18.84
N TYR A 51 14.76 -20.34 18.68
CA TYR A 51 15.16 -21.22 17.59
C TYR A 51 15.80 -22.49 18.14
N ILE A 52 15.44 -23.61 17.52
CA ILE A 52 16.03 -24.94 17.75
C ILE A 52 16.65 -25.40 16.44
N ASN A 53 17.95 -25.71 16.43
CA ASN A 53 18.67 -26.17 15.24
C ASN A 53 18.44 -25.24 14.02
N GLY A 54 18.40 -23.93 14.26
CA GLY A 54 18.15 -22.91 13.24
C GLY A 54 16.68 -22.74 12.81
N LYS A 55 15.74 -23.55 13.31
CA LYS A 55 14.31 -23.42 13.02
C LYS A 55 13.57 -22.67 14.11
N ARG A 56 12.74 -21.70 13.71
CA ARG A 56 11.92 -20.89 14.62
C ARG A 56 10.81 -21.72 15.26
N ILE A 57 10.63 -21.54 16.56
CA ILE A 57 9.48 -22.06 17.31
C ILE A 57 8.30 -21.12 17.11
N LEU A 58 7.21 -21.64 16.55
CA LEU A 58 6.03 -20.84 16.19
C LEU A 58 4.95 -20.83 17.28
N ASP A 59 4.78 -21.95 17.97
CA ASP A 59 3.71 -22.15 18.96
C ASP A 59 4.33 -22.17 20.36
N GLN A 60 4.18 -21.06 21.07
CA GLN A 60 4.80 -20.85 22.39
C GLN A 60 4.00 -21.53 23.53
N GLU A 61 2.79 -22.02 23.25
CA GLU A 61 1.96 -22.75 24.23
C GLU A 61 2.38 -24.21 24.35
N LYS A 62 3.02 -24.75 23.30
CA LYS A 62 3.59 -26.10 23.34
C LYS A 62 4.75 -26.17 24.32
N SER A 63 4.89 -27.34 24.94
CA SER A 63 5.95 -27.56 25.91
C SER A 63 7.30 -27.77 25.25
N ILE A 64 8.39 -27.58 26.01
CA ILE A 64 9.74 -27.95 25.52
C ILE A 64 9.78 -29.41 25.05
N GLY A 65 9.17 -30.32 25.81
CA GLY A 65 9.15 -31.75 25.50
C GLY A 65 8.43 -32.06 24.19
N TYR A 66 7.41 -31.28 23.82
CA TYR A 66 6.71 -31.42 22.53
C TYR A 66 7.65 -31.25 21.33
N TYR A 67 8.56 -30.28 21.42
CA TYR A 67 9.54 -30.01 20.36
C TYR A 67 10.70 -31.01 20.32
N ARG A 68 10.75 -31.96 21.26
CA ARG A 68 11.77 -33.03 21.35
C ARG A 68 13.19 -32.49 21.15
N ILE A 69 13.54 -31.49 21.94
CA ILE A 69 14.82 -30.78 21.83
C ILE A 69 15.96 -31.78 22.06
N PHE A 70 16.71 -32.10 21.01
CA PHE A 70 17.95 -32.87 21.11
C PHE A 70 19.10 -31.91 21.39
N GLY A 71 19.71 -32.04 22.57
CA GLY A 71 20.73 -31.11 23.06
C GLY A 71 20.19 -30.10 24.07
N ARG A 72 21.08 -29.30 24.67
CA ARG A 72 20.72 -28.30 25.71
C ARG A 72 20.83 -26.86 25.22
N THR A 73 21.09 -26.64 23.92
CA THR A 73 21.40 -25.32 23.39
C THR A 73 20.27 -24.78 22.53
N LEU A 74 19.87 -23.53 22.78
CA LEU A 74 18.84 -22.81 22.04
C LEU A 74 19.37 -21.45 21.60
N THR A 75 18.75 -20.85 20.59
CA THR A 75 19.03 -19.46 20.23
C THR A 75 17.81 -18.61 20.54
N TYR A 76 18.01 -17.56 21.33
CA TYR A 76 17.00 -16.55 21.61
C TYR A 76 17.30 -15.30 20.80
N ARG A 77 16.28 -14.78 20.12
CA ARG A 77 16.35 -13.50 19.42
C ARG A 77 15.25 -12.60 19.95
N ALA A 78 15.63 -11.44 20.45
CA ALA A 78 14.71 -10.38 20.85
C ALA A 78 14.80 -9.26 19.82
N LEU A 79 13.67 -8.71 19.40
CA LEU A 79 13.64 -7.49 18.59
C LEU A 79 13.12 -6.38 19.48
N ASP A 80 13.99 -5.41 19.73
CA ASP A 80 13.63 -4.23 20.51
C ASP A 80 12.49 -3.49 19.80
N ALA A 81 11.54 -3.01 20.59
CA ALA A 81 10.48 -2.12 20.16
C ALA A 81 10.97 -0.71 19.88
N LYS A 82 12.23 -0.43 20.26
CA LYS A 82 12.84 0.87 20.05
C LYS A 82 13.01 1.12 18.55
N ASP A 83 12.49 2.25 18.12
CA ASP A 83 12.75 2.74 16.78
C ASP A 83 14.26 2.93 16.61
N ILE A 84 14.74 2.51 15.45
CA ILE A 84 16.11 2.70 15.04
C ILE A 84 16.24 3.93 14.15
N THR A 85 17.32 4.68 14.34
CA THR A 85 17.69 5.78 13.46
C THR A 85 18.55 5.24 12.31
N LEU A 86 18.17 5.52 11.08
CA LEU A 86 18.91 5.15 9.87
C LEU A 86 19.42 6.40 9.16
N GLN A 87 20.62 6.28 8.57
CA GLN A 87 21.18 7.29 7.69
C GLN A 87 20.94 6.88 6.24
N LEU A 88 20.18 7.67 5.50
CA LEU A 88 19.88 7.46 4.10
C LEU A 88 20.80 8.35 3.26
N LYS A 89 21.77 7.72 2.59
CA LYS A 89 22.73 8.44 1.76
C LYS A 89 22.34 8.34 0.29
N CYS A 90 22.02 9.50 -0.29
CA CYS A 90 21.70 9.63 -1.70
C CYS A 90 23.00 9.70 -2.55
N LEU A 91 22.87 9.46 -3.86
CA LEU A 91 23.98 9.57 -4.81
C LEU A 91 24.56 11.00 -4.91
N THR A 92 23.78 12.02 -4.54
CA THR A 92 24.22 13.43 -4.47
C THR A 92 25.19 13.69 -3.31
N GLY A 93 25.38 12.72 -2.40
CA GLY A 93 26.20 12.85 -1.20
C GLY A 93 25.43 13.38 0.01
N GLU A 94 24.21 13.88 -0.20
CA GLU A 94 23.31 14.28 0.89
C GLU A 94 22.93 13.06 1.74
N THR A 95 22.92 13.26 3.05
CA THR A 95 22.54 12.24 4.02
C THR A 95 21.33 12.74 4.80
N GLN A 96 20.28 11.94 4.80
CA GLN A 96 19.01 12.24 5.47
C GLN A 96 18.75 11.20 6.55
N THR A 97 18.11 11.61 7.63
CA THR A 97 17.85 10.73 8.78
C THR A 97 16.40 10.28 8.78
N MET A 98 16.19 8.97 8.94
CA MET A 98 14.87 8.34 9.01
C MET A 98 14.79 7.48 10.27
N VAL A 99 13.66 7.57 10.97
CA VAL A 99 13.39 6.77 12.16
C VAL A 99 12.38 5.68 11.78
N CYS A 100 12.71 4.43 12.07
CA CYS A 100 11.86 3.31 11.68
C CYS A 100 12.04 2.11 12.61
N GLN A 101 11.15 1.13 12.53
CA GLN A 101 11.25 -0.05 13.38
C GLN A 101 12.12 -1.14 12.75
N PRO A 102 13.00 -1.82 13.51
CA PRO A 102 13.88 -2.87 12.98
C PRO A 102 13.11 -4.10 12.47
N THR A 103 11.85 -4.25 12.87
CA THR A 103 10.97 -5.36 12.47
C THR A 103 10.29 -5.13 11.13
N LEU A 104 10.42 -3.94 10.54
CA LEU A 104 9.79 -3.61 9.27
C LEU A 104 10.36 -4.46 8.14
N THR A 105 9.55 -4.62 7.09
CA THR A 105 10.00 -5.23 5.84
C THR A 105 10.63 -4.16 4.94
N GLY A 106 11.35 -4.59 3.89
CA GLY A 106 11.88 -3.69 2.88
C GLY A 106 10.78 -2.88 2.19
N LYS A 107 9.59 -3.46 2.04
CA LYS A 107 8.40 -2.77 1.52
C LYS A 107 7.94 -1.65 2.47
N ASP A 108 7.87 -1.94 3.77
CA ASP A 108 7.45 -0.94 4.76
C ASP A 108 8.47 0.22 4.86
N LEU A 109 9.77 -0.10 4.80
CA LEU A 109 10.84 0.89 4.76
C LEU A 109 10.70 1.83 3.54
N LYS A 110 10.43 1.26 2.36
CA LYS A 110 10.18 2.01 1.13
C LYS A 110 8.96 2.91 1.22
N ASN A 111 7.89 2.43 1.85
CA ASN A 111 6.68 3.21 2.10
C ASN A 111 6.92 4.37 3.06
N LEU A 112 7.68 4.15 4.15
CA LEU A 112 8.07 5.22 5.08
C LEU A 112 8.91 6.29 4.39
N TYR A 113 9.88 5.87 3.56
CA TYR A 113 10.67 6.79 2.77
C TYR A 113 9.82 7.60 1.79
N TRP A 114 8.87 6.96 1.11
CA TRP A 114 7.91 7.65 0.24
C TRP A 114 7.11 8.70 1.02
N GLN A 115 6.56 8.35 2.18
CA GLN A 115 5.78 9.26 3.01
C GLN A 115 6.59 10.47 3.49
N GLN A 116 7.85 10.24 3.88
CA GLN A 116 8.69 11.29 4.46
C GLN A 116 9.31 12.21 3.41
N TYR A 117 9.71 11.67 2.26
CA TYR A 117 10.49 12.40 1.26
C TYR A 117 9.77 12.60 -0.08
N ALA A 118 8.60 11.99 -0.26
CA ALA A 118 7.79 12.04 -1.49
C ALA A 118 8.58 11.57 -2.75
N ILE A 119 9.43 10.54 -2.60
CA ILE A 119 10.26 9.97 -3.69
C ILE A 119 9.78 8.54 -4.02
N PRO A 120 9.23 8.26 -5.22
CA PRO A 120 8.58 6.99 -5.50
C PRO A 120 9.55 5.81 -5.38
N PHE A 121 9.19 4.80 -4.59
CA PHE A 121 10.06 3.65 -4.33
C PHE A 121 10.31 2.78 -5.59
N SER A 122 9.42 2.83 -6.58
CA SER A 122 9.62 2.18 -7.88
C SER A 122 10.85 2.71 -8.62
N MET A 123 11.29 3.92 -8.27
CA MET A 123 12.44 4.62 -8.83
C MET A 123 13.69 4.51 -7.96
N SER A 124 13.67 3.82 -6.81
CA SER A 124 14.81 3.73 -5.90
C SER A 124 15.16 2.29 -5.51
N ARG A 125 16.45 2.04 -5.29
CA ARG A 125 16.95 0.81 -4.65
C ARG A 125 17.58 1.20 -3.32
N PHE A 126 17.22 0.46 -2.28
CA PHE A 126 17.82 0.56 -0.97
C PHE A 126 18.92 -0.47 -0.89
N ILE A 127 20.16 -0.02 -0.70
CA ILE A 127 21.34 -0.88 -0.68
C ILE A 127 21.98 -0.79 0.69
N TYR A 128 22.20 -1.95 1.30
CA TYR A 128 22.92 -2.10 2.55
C TYR A 128 24.01 -3.15 2.38
N SER A 129 25.24 -2.84 2.80
CA SER A 129 26.38 -3.76 2.70
C SER A 129 26.56 -4.38 1.29
N GLY A 130 26.33 -3.57 0.25
CA GLY A 130 26.43 -3.98 -1.16
C GLY A 130 25.27 -4.84 -1.69
N LYS A 131 24.22 -5.07 -0.89
CA LYS A 131 23.05 -5.87 -1.28
C LYS A 131 21.78 -5.01 -1.32
N GLU A 132 20.96 -5.22 -2.35
CA GLU A 132 19.64 -4.61 -2.47
C GLU A 132 18.69 -5.23 -1.43
N ILE A 133 17.92 -4.38 -0.73
CA ILE A 133 16.88 -4.80 0.21
C ILE A 133 15.59 -5.07 -0.58
N TRP A 134 15.17 -6.33 -0.56
CA TRP A 134 13.95 -6.79 -1.20
C TRP A 134 12.72 -6.54 -0.32
N ASP A 135 11.55 -6.51 -0.94
CA ASP A 135 10.30 -6.11 -0.28
C ASP A 135 9.97 -6.98 0.93
N ASP A 136 10.22 -8.29 0.84
CA ASP A 136 9.93 -9.26 1.91
C ASP A 136 11.07 -9.39 2.93
N THR A 137 12.20 -8.69 2.74
CA THR A 137 13.33 -8.76 3.66
C THR A 137 13.03 -7.95 4.92
N ILE A 138 13.07 -8.58 6.10
CA ILE A 138 12.99 -7.88 7.37
C ILE A 138 14.32 -7.16 7.65
N LEU A 139 14.28 -5.88 8.07
CA LEU A 139 15.49 -5.06 8.22
C LEU A 139 16.52 -5.68 9.17
N HIS A 140 16.09 -6.17 10.33
CA HIS A 140 17.01 -6.83 11.26
C HIS A 140 17.64 -8.11 10.67
N GLU A 141 16.92 -8.86 9.82
CA GLU A 141 17.42 -10.09 9.20
C GLU A 141 18.48 -9.77 8.14
N ALA A 142 18.38 -8.59 7.52
CA ALA A 142 19.43 -8.03 6.67
C ALA A 142 20.65 -7.48 7.45
N GLY A 143 20.60 -7.49 8.79
CA GLY A 143 21.66 -6.97 9.65
C GLY A 143 21.62 -5.46 9.85
N ILE A 144 20.55 -4.78 9.44
CA ILE A 144 20.38 -3.33 9.61
C ILE A 144 20.06 -3.03 11.09
N ARG A 145 20.77 -2.05 11.67
CA ARG A 145 20.73 -1.66 13.09
C ARG A 145 20.73 -0.13 13.24
N GLU A 146 20.70 0.36 14.47
CA GLU A 146 20.89 1.78 14.79
C GLU A 146 22.10 2.37 14.05
N ASP A 147 21.95 3.59 13.55
CA ASP A 147 22.97 4.38 12.86
C ASP A 147 23.54 3.72 11.59
N CYS A 148 22.93 2.64 11.10
CA CYS A 148 23.32 2.05 9.84
C CYS A 148 23.04 3.01 8.68
N THR A 149 23.99 3.07 7.75
CA THR A 149 23.83 3.83 6.51
C THR A 149 23.28 2.93 5.40
N LEU A 150 22.13 3.31 4.84
CA LEU A 150 21.60 2.72 3.62
C LEU A 150 21.88 3.67 2.47
N HIS A 151 22.34 3.13 1.34
CA HIS A 151 22.47 3.88 0.12
C HIS A 151 21.15 3.82 -0.64
N VAL A 152 20.54 4.99 -0.85
CA VAL A 152 19.34 5.12 -1.68
C VAL A 152 19.81 5.56 -3.05
N VAL A 153 19.79 4.61 -4.00
CA VAL A 153 20.19 4.89 -5.38
C VAL A 153 18.95 4.96 -6.24
N LEU A 154 18.82 6.02 -7.03
CA LEU A 154 17.77 6.11 -8.01
C LEU A 154 18.10 5.15 -9.17
N ARG A 155 17.11 4.40 -9.64
CA ARG A 155 17.19 3.72 -10.93
C ARG A 155 17.22 4.80 -11.99
N LEU A 156 18.42 5.12 -12.45
CA LEU A 156 18.64 6.08 -13.52
C LEU A 156 18.01 5.54 -14.81
N ARG A 157 16.83 6.07 -15.15
CA ARG A 157 16.41 6.19 -16.55
C ARG A 157 16.86 7.60 -16.98
N GLY A 158 18.12 7.72 -17.38
CA GLY A 158 18.81 8.91 -17.91
C GLY A 158 18.25 10.33 -17.58
N GLY A 159 18.97 11.07 -16.73
CA GLY A 159 19.04 12.56 -16.73
C GLY A 159 17.99 13.34 -15.91
N GLY A 160 18.43 14.02 -14.84
CA GLY A 160 17.75 15.17 -14.20
C GLY A 160 17.08 14.88 -12.85
N ASN A 161 17.18 15.85 -11.91
CA ASN A 161 16.68 15.89 -10.52
C ASN A 161 15.32 15.21 -10.30
N LEU A 162 15.13 14.63 -9.10
CA LEU A 162 13.94 13.88 -8.63
C LEU A 162 12.65 14.33 -9.35
N PRO A 163 12.22 13.61 -10.40
CA PRO A 163 11.32 14.21 -11.37
C PRO A 163 9.89 13.95 -10.94
N GLY A 164 9.05 14.99 -10.96
CA GLY A 164 7.63 14.78 -11.19
C GLY A 164 7.41 13.90 -12.42
N ILE A 165 6.27 13.21 -12.46
CA ILE A 165 5.95 12.28 -13.53
C ILE A 165 5.59 13.09 -14.78
N VAL A 166 6.36 12.91 -15.86
CA VAL A 166 5.99 13.43 -17.18
C VAL A 166 4.78 12.63 -17.68
N PHE A 167 3.64 13.28 -17.71
CA PHE A 167 2.36 12.69 -18.08
C PHE A 167 1.54 13.70 -18.89
N SER A 168 0.47 13.24 -19.52
CA SER A 168 -0.41 14.14 -20.26
C SER A 168 -0.94 15.26 -19.36
N ASP A 169 -0.99 16.48 -19.88
CA ASP A 169 -1.50 17.62 -19.12
C ASP A 169 -3.02 17.55 -19.03
N VAL A 170 -3.51 16.98 -17.93
CA VAL A 170 -4.94 16.85 -17.64
C VAL A 170 -5.60 18.17 -17.25
N SER A 171 -4.83 19.19 -16.88
CA SER A 171 -5.38 20.51 -16.53
C SER A 171 -6.00 21.21 -17.75
N ASN A 172 -5.60 20.81 -18.96
CA ASN A 172 -6.18 21.31 -20.19
C ASN A 172 -7.31 20.38 -20.67
N THR A 173 -8.55 20.69 -20.28
CA THR A 173 -9.74 19.90 -20.66
C THR A 173 -10.08 19.97 -22.16
N SER A 174 -9.53 20.94 -22.89
CA SER A 174 -9.64 20.98 -24.37
C SER A 174 -8.74 19.95 -25.06
N ASN A 175 -7.82 19.32 -24.33
CA ASN A 175 -6.86 18.34 -24.83
C ASN A 175 -7.37 16.88 -24.79
N VAL A 176 -8.70 16.71 -24.86
CA VAL A 176 -9.36 15.42 -24.74
C VAL A 176 -9.94 15.03 -26.10
N ARG A 177 -9.67 13.80 -26.55
CA ARG A 177 -10.23 13.24 -27.78
C ARG A 177 -11.07 12.01 -27.50
N LYS A 178 -12.11 11.80 -28.32
CA LYS A 178 -12.92 10.58 -28.32
C LYS A 178 -12.31 9.58 -29.31
N VAL A 179 -11.95 8.41 -28.83
CA VAL A 179 -11.37 7.32 -29.63
C VAL A 179 -12.42 6.22 -29.77
N GLN A 180 -12.67 5.78 -31.00
CA GLN A 180 -13.58 4.66 -31.29
C GLN A 180 -12.89 3.32 -30.99
N PHE A 181 -13.65 2.35 -30.49
CA PHE A 181 -13.15 1.00 -30.29
C PHE A 181 -12.91 0.29 -31.63
N SER A 182 -11.88 -0.55 -31.68
CA SER A 182 -11.53 -1.35 -32.86
C SER A 182 -11.67 -2.83 -32.55
N GLN A 183 -12.24 -3.59 -33.49
CA GLN A 183 -12.32 -5.05 -33.41
C GLN A 183 -10.98 -5.74 -33.68
N SER A 184 -9.99 -5.03 -34.22
CA SER A 184 -8.66 -5.54 -34.59
C SER A 184 -7.54 -4.85 -33.81
N ALA A 185 -7.81 -4.42 -32.58
CA ALA A 185 -6.81 -3.73 -31.75
C ALA A 185 -5.63 -4.67 -31.42
N PRO A 186 -4.38 -4.16 -31.42
CA PRO A 186 -3.22 -4.97 -31.10
C PRO A 186 -3.22 -5.40 -29.62
N ARG A 187 -2.47 -6.47 -29.33
CA ARG A 187 -2.42 -7.10 -28.00
C ARG A 187 -2.10 -6.09 -26.89
N GLY A 188 -2.88 -6.08 -25.81
CA GLY A 188 -2.68 -5.19 -24.67
C GLY A 188 -3.35 -3.83 -24.82
N ARG A 189 -4.21 -3.63 -25.83
CA ARG A 189 -5.09 -2.46 -26.01
C ARG A 189 -6.52 -2.71 -25.53
N TYR A 190 -6.68 -3.26 -24.32
CA TYR A 190 -8.00 -3.48 -23.72
C TYR A 190 -8.30 -2.39 -22.68
N ALA A 191 -9.46 -1.74 -22.79
CA ALA A 191 -9.93 -0.76 -21.81
C ALA A 191 -11.11 -1.33 -21.01
N ALA A 192 -11.18 -0.99 -19.73
CA ALA A 192 -12.25 -1.36 -18.82
C ALA A 192 -13.04 -0.13 -18.35
N PRO A 193 -14.27 -0.28 -17.82
CA PRO A 193 -14.99 0.84 -17.23
C PRO A 193 -14.19 1.49 -16.10
N GLY A 194 -14.20 2.82 -16.02
CA GLY A 194 -13.37 3.60 -15.10
C GLY A 194 -12.08 4.13 -15.72
N THR A 195 -11.01 4.16 -14.92
CA THR A 195 -9.72 4.75 -15.28
C THR A 195 -8.81 3.74 -16.00
N ASN A 196 -8.20 4.17 -17.10
CA ASN A 196 -7.30 3.37 -17.92
C ASN A 196 -6.04 4.18 -18.25
N VAL A 197 -4.85 3.65 -17.97
CA VAL A 197 -3.59 4.37 -18.23
C VAL A 197 -2.90 3.78 -19.45
N GLU A 198 -2.65 4.60 -20.48
CA GLU A 198 -1.84 4.17 -21.60
C GLU A 198 -0.35 4.32 -21.28
N CYS A 199 0.38 3.22 -21.43
CA CYS A 199 1.78 3.12 -21.07
C CYS A 199 2.64 2.69 -22.25
N LYS A 200 3.87 3.19 -22.32
CA LYS A 200 4.93 2.64 -23.18
C LYS A 200 5.59 1.46 -22.45
N CYS A 201 5.87 0.39 -23.18
CA CYS A 201 6.64 -0.74 -22.67
C CYS A 201 7.61 -1.25 -23.74
N ALA A 202 8.80 -1.68 -23.33
CA ALA A 202 9.81 -2.21 -24.25
C ALA A 202 9.35 -3.45 -25.03
N CYS A 203 8.42 -4.26 -24.47
CA CYS A 203 7.88 -5.43 -25.17
C CYS A 203 6.88 -5.09 -26.30
N THR A 204 6.43 -3.83 -26.37
CA THR A 204 5.50 -3.33 -27.39
C THR A 204 6.02 -2.02 -27.99
N PRO A 205 7.01 -2.07 -28.90
CA PRO A 205 7.62 -0.85 -29.45
C PRO A 205 6.69 -0.09 -30.41
N THR A 206 5.70 -0.75 -31.00
CA THR A 206 4.84 -0.18 -32.05
C THR A 206 3.63 0.58 -31.51
N HIS A 207 3.22 0.35 -30.26
CA HIS A 207 2.02 0.95 -29.68
C HIS A 207 2.08 0.98 -28.14
N LYS A 208 1.26 1.82 -27.52
CA LYS A 208 1.10 1.87 -26.06
C LYS A 208 0.15 0.79 -25.59
N VAL A 209 0.46 0.10 -24.50
CA VAL A 209 -0.45 -0.83 -23.82
C VAL A 209 -1.36 -0.08 -22.86
N ILE A 210 -2.53 -0.64 -22.55
CA ILE A 210 -3.49 -0.07 -21.60
C ILE A 210 -3.42 -0.86 -20.29
N CYS A 211 -3.10 -0.15 -19.21
CA CYS A 211 -3.18 -0.66 -17.84
C CYS A 211 -4.52 -0.24 -17.26
N THR A 212 -5.44 -1.18 -17.12
CA THR A 212 -6.77 -0.95 -16.55
C THR A 212 -6.66 -0.74 -15.04
N LYS A 213 -7.28 0.32 -14.52
CA LYS A 213 -7.33 0.62 -13.07
C LYS A 213 -8.75 0.64 -12.52
N SER A 214 -9.74 0.50 -13.40
CA SER A 214 -11.16 0.43 -13.06
C SER A 214 -11.63 1.66 -12.27
N PHE A 215 -12.73 1.53 -11.51
CA PHE A 215 -13.22 2.57 -10.61
C PHE A 215 -12.35 2.70 -9.36
N GLY A 216 -12.41 3.86 -8.70
CA GLY A 216 -11.66 4.19 -7.50
C GLY A 216 -10.65 5.31 -7.72
N THR A 217 -9.76 5.46 -6.74
CA THR A 217 -8.71 6.48 -6.73
C THR A 217 -7.41 5.92 -7.29
N LEU A 218 -6.83 6.66 -8.22
CA LEU A 218 -5.56 6.40 -8.87
C LEU A 218 -4.59 7.54 -8.53
N GLU A 219 -3.62 7.28 -7.67
CA GLU A 219 -2.54 8.23 -7.41
C GLU A 219 -1.32 7.92 -8.28
N LEU A 220 -1.07 8.73 -9.32
CA LEU A 220 -0.01 8.46 -10.31
C LEU A 220 1.39 8.37 -9.69
N SER A 221 1.61 9.10 -8.59
CA SER A 221 2.85 9.14 -7.80
C SER A 221 3.18 7.81 -7.11
N GLU A 222 2.17 6.99 -6.79
CA GLU A 222 2.32 5.81 -5.92
C GLU A 222 2.34 4.48 -6.67
N LEU A 223 2.19 4.49 -8.00
CA LEU A 223 1.83 3.27 -8.74
C LEU A 223 3.02 2.48 -9.27
N THR A 224 2.99 1.19 -8.98
CA THR A 224 3.56 0.14 -9.82
C THR A 224 2.52 -0.24 -10.88
N PHE A 225 2.77 0.13 -12.13
CA PHE A 225 2.05 -0.44 -13.27
C PHE A 225 2.69 -1.76 -13.64
N GLU A 226 1.91 -2.72 -14.13
CA GLU A 226 2.42 -3.94 -14.74
C GLU A 226 1.97 -3.98 -16.19
N CYS A 227 2.90 -4.29 -17.10
CA CYS A 227 2.53 -4.43 -18.50
C CYS A 227 1.61 -5.65 -18.69
N PRO A 228 0.40 -5.51 -19.27
CA PRO A 228 -0.50 -6.64 -19.49
C PRO A 228 0.05 -7.69 -20.47
N ASN A 229 1.12 -7.36 -21.22
CA ASN A 229 1.72 -8.27 -22.19
C ASN A 229 2.90 -9.06 -21.63
N CYS A 230 3.73 -8.47 -20.76
CA CYS A 230 4.94 -9.10 -20.24
C CYS A 230 5.02 -9.18 -18.71
N ASN A 231 4.02 -8.65 -18.00
CA ASN A 231 3.89 -8.59 -16.54
C ASN A 231 5.08 -7.94 -15.80
N LYS A 232 5.90 -7.15 -16.52
CA LYS A 232 7.02 -6.42 -15.94
C LYS A 232 6.60 -5.02 -15.52
N SER A 233 6.93 -4.65 -14.29
CA SER A 233 6.70 -3.32 -13.72
C SER A 233 7.89 -2.37 -13.84
N ASP A 234 9.09 -2.91 -14.01
CA ASP A 234 10.35 -2.16 -14.15
C ASP A 234 10.58 -1.58 -15.55
N ALA A 235 9.75 -1.97 -16.54
CA ALA A 235 9.89 -1.62 -17.96
C ALA A 235 8.67 -0.90 -18.54
N ILE A 236 7.75 -0.41 -17.71
CA ILE A 236 6.55 0.29 -18.12
C ILE A 236 6.58 1.76 -17.70
N ILE A 237 6.11 2.64 -18.58
CA ILE A 237 6.12 4.09 -18.41
C ILE A 237 4.71 4.63 -18.71
N PRO A 238 3.99 5.20 -17.74
CA PRO A 238 2.70 5.83 -17.98
C PRO A 238 2.87 7.08 -18.87
N VAL A 239 1.95 7.32 -19.80
CA VAL A 239 2.03 8.44 -20.75
C VAL A 239 0.77 9.30 -20.74
N THR A 240 -0.39 8.66 -20.77
CA THR A 240 -1.69 9.34 -20.75
C THR A 240 -2.74 8.51 -20.03
N VAL A 241 -3.88 9.13 -19.72
CA VAL A 241 -5.04 8.50 -19.12
C VAL A 241 -6.23 8.61 -20.06
N GLY A 242 -7.05 7.56 -20.09
CA GLY A 242 -8.36 7.59 -20.67
C GLY A 242 -9.42 6.98 -19.75
N PHE A 243 -10.66 7.30 -20.08
CA PHE A 243 -11.84 7.04 -19.27
C PHE A 243 -12.91 6.39 -20.14
N MET A 244 -13.63 5.44 -19.57
CA MET A 244 -14.69 4.70 -20.24
C MET A 244 -15.83 4.46 -19.25
N GLN A 245 -17.06 4.81 -19.62
CA GLN A 245 -18.26 4.48 -18.84
C GLN A 245 -18.14 4.84 -17.34
N CYS A 246 -17.68 6.07 -17.05
CA CYS A 246 -17.47 6.54 -15.68
C CYS A 246 -17.69 8.05 -15.55
N LYS A 247 -17.88 8.52 -14.32
CA LYS A 247 -17.58 9.91 -13.95
C LYS A 247 -16.15 9.97 -13.43
N TYR A 248 -15.40 10.99 -13.78
CA TYR A 248 -14.03 11.17 -13.28
C TYR A 248 -13.75 12.61 -12.87
N ARG A 249 -12.78 12.79 -11.98
CA ARG A 249 -12.17 14.09 -11.66
C ARG A 249 -10.70 13.90 -11.34
N PHE A 250 -9.95 14.98 -11.28
CA PHE A 250 -8.53 14.94 -10.93
C PHE A 250 -8.13 16.09 -10.00
N HIS A 251 -7.10 15.83 -9.21
CA HIS A 251 -6.42 16.77 -8.33
C HIS A 251 -4.91 16.59 -8.55
N GLY A 252 -4.20 17.67 -8.89
CA GLY A 252 -2.78 17.55 -9.19
C GLY A 252 -2.00 18.80 -8.84
N ILE A 253 -0.70 18.59 -8.60
CA ILE A 253 0.29 19.63 -8.34
C ILE A 253 1.37 19.47 -9.40
N LYS A 254 1.60 20.49 -10.23
CA LYS A 254 2.69 20.48 -11.22
C LYS A 254 4.04 20.63 -10.51
N GLU A 255 5.12 20.33 -11.21
CA GLU A 255 6.50 20.54 -10.72
C GLU A 255 6.73 21.99 -10.27
N THR A 256 6.06 22.95 -10.91
CA THR A 256 6.08 24.38 -10.58
C THR A 256 5.43 24.71 -9.22
N GLY A 257 4.69 23.78 -8.63
CA GLY A 257 3.91 23.98 -7.40
C GLY A 257 2.47 24.44 -7.65
N GLU A 258 2.09 24.72 -8.90
CA GLU A 258 0.72 25.08 -9.27
C GLU A 258 -0.24 23.91 -9.03
N GLN A 259 -1.37 24.20 -8.38
CA GLN A 259 -2.39 23.22 -8.06
C GLN A 259 -3.57 23.31 -9.02
N TYR A 260 -4.07 22.15 -9.45
CA TYR A 260 -5.20 22.02 -10.36
C TYR A 260 -6.19 21.01 -9.82
N SER A 261 -7.47 21.34 -9.89
CA SER A 261 -8.57 20.44 -9.58
C SER A 261 -9.64 20.60 -10.64
N SER A 262 -10.32 19.51 -11.00
CA SER A 262 -11.50 19.54 -11.88
C SER A 262 -12.76 19.19 -11.12
N ASP A 263 -13.89 19.65 -11.64
CA ASP A 263 -15.20 19.09 -11.33
C ASP A 263 -15.37 17.70 -11.95
N TRP A 264 -16.42 16.99 -11.52
CA TRP A 264 -16.77 15.70 -12.11
C TRP A 264 -17.14 15.84 -13.60
N VAL A 265 -16.47 15.07 -14.43
CA VAL A 265 -16.73 14.95 -15.86
C VAL A 265 -17.35 13.57 -16.14
N GLU A 266 -18.49 13.57 -16.81
CA GLU A 266 -19.20 12.34 -17.18
C GLU A 266 -18.77 11.84 -18.57
N VAL A 267 -18.45 10.55 -18.67
CA VAL A 267 -18.15 9.86 -19.93
C VAL A 267 -19.26 8.84 -20.21
N ASP A 268 -20.33 9.29 -20.87
CA ASP A 268 -21.54 8.51 -21.20
C ASP A 268 -21.23 7.22 -22.01
N ARG A 269 -22.13 6.24 -21.94
CA ARG A 269 -22.02 4.85 -22.44
C ARG A 269 -21.91 4.69 -23.95
N ARG A 270 -21.88 5.77 -24.72
CA ARG A 270 -21.86 5.71 -26.19
C ARG A 270 -20.46 5.38 -26.72
N ASP A 271 -20.07 4.11 -26.64
CA ASP A 271 -18.99 3.41 -27.37
C ASP A 271 -17.66 4.16 -27.64
N CYS A 272 -17.29 5.16 -26.86
CA CYS A 272 -16.05 5.90 -27.07
C CYS A 272 -15.16 5.93 -25.83
N TYR A 273 -13.87 5.75 -26.07
CA TYR A 273 -12.80 5.90 -25.10
C TYR A 273 -12.34 7.35 -25.07
N GLN A 274 -12.61 8.05 -23.97
CA GLN A 274 -12.23 9.46 -23.81
C GLN A 274 -10.78 9.53 -23.33
N LEU A 275 -9.87 10.02 -24.18
CA LEU A 275 -8.43 9.94 -23.98
C LEU A 275 -7.80 11.32 -23.99
N PHE A 276 -6.97 11.63 -22.99
CA PHE A 276 -6.14 12.82 -23.01
C PHE A 276 -5.01 12.68 -24.05
N ASN A 277 -4.73 13.73 -24.81
CA ASN A 277 -3.69 13.65 -25.84
C ASN A 277 -2.31 13.50 -25.21
N SER A 278 -1.55 12.52 -25.69
CA SER A 278 -0.19 12.25 -25.23
C SER A 278 0.87 13.21 -25.73
N ASP A 279 0.52 14.08 -26.70
CA ASP A 279 1.49 15.01 -27.30
C ASP A 279 1.65 16.28 -26.48
N ASN A 280 0.70 16.57 -25.58
CA ASN A 280 0.76 17.68 -24.64
C ASN A 280 0.98 17.12 -23.24
N THR A 281 2.26 17.05 -22.84
CA THR A 281 2.69 16.54 -21.54
C THR A 281 3.20 17.64 -20.65
N THR A 282 3.02 17.47 -19.34
CA THR A 282 3.64 18.30 -18.31
C THR A 282 4.24 17.41 -17.22
N THR A 283 5.00 18.02 -16.32
CA THR A 283 5.63 17.33 -15.20
C THR A 283 4.75 17.50 -13.96
N TRP A 284 4.20 16.40 -13.45
CA TRP A 284 3.34 16.37 -12.27
C TRP A 284 4.13 15.93 -11.04
N ARG A 285 4.22 16.80 -10.03
CA ARG A 285 4.77 16.43 -8.72
C ARG A 285 3.85 15.43 -8.01
N ARG A 286 2.54 15.62 -8.12
CA ARG A 286 1.50 14.71 -7.63
C ARG A 286 0.29 14.78 -8.55
N LEU A 287 -0.32 13.65 -8.87
CA LEU A 287 -1.57 13.63 -9.63
C LEU A 287 -2.45 12.49 -9.12
N MET A 288 -3.63 12.85 -8.61
CA MET A 288 -4.67 11.95 -8.17
C MET A 288 -5.84 12.04 -9.15
N ILE A 289 -6.34 10.88 -9.56
CA ILE A 289 -7.46 10.73 -10.48
C ILE A 289 -8.50 9.87 -9.78
N GLU A 290 -9.73 10.34 -9.70
CA GLU A 290 -10.84 9.60 -9.13
C GLU A 290 -11.80 9.22 -10.26
N SER A 291 -12.32 8.00 -10.20
CA SER A 291 -13.36 7.56 -11.12
C SER A 291 -14.42 6.74 -10.40
N VAL A 292 -15.68 6.95 -10.77
CA VAL A 292 -16.84 6.22 -10.24
C VAL A 292 -17.71 5.72 -11.39
N ASP A 293 -18.51 4.68 -11.13
CA ASP A 293 -19.46 4.16 -12.12
C ASP A 293 -20.49 5.25 -12.50
N LEU A 294 -20.96 5.21 -13.75
CA LEU A 294 -22.10 6.03 -14.20
C LEU A 294 -23.41 5.60 -13.54
N ARG A 295 -23.49 4.34 -13.13
CA ARG A 295 -24.60 3.85 -12.34
C ARG A 295 -24.50 4.49 -10.96
N GLU A 296 -25.50 5.28 -10.60
CA GLU A 296 -25.86 5.44 -9.18
C GLU A 296 -26.42 4.10 -8.66
N CYS A 297 -25.62 3.04 -8.69
CA CYS A 297 -25.85 1.93 -7.81
C CYS A 297 -25.11 2.31 -6.54
N ASP A 298 -25.79 3.05 -5.65
CA ASP A 298 -25.40 2.96 -4.25
C ASP A 298 -25.43 1.45 -3.89
N ASP A 299 -24.55 1.00 -3.01
CA ASP A 299 -24.75 -0.32 -2.43
C ASP A 299 -25.94 -0.24 -1.48
N CYS A 300 -26.80 -1.25 -1.50
CA CYS A 300 -27.83 -1.34 -0.48
C CYS A 300 -27.12 -1.55 0.85
N THR A 301 -27.13 -0.57 1.73
CA THR A 301 -26.39 -0.67 3.01
C THR A 301 -26.98 -1.69 3.99
N ILE A 302 -28.14 -2.30 3.66
CA ILE A 302 -28.72 -3.42 4.42
C ILE A 302 -28.02 -4.74 4.03
N CYS A 303 -27.86 -5.04 2.74
CA CYS A 303 -27.29 -6.31 2.26
C CYS A 303 -25.87 -6.19 1.70
N LEU A 304 -25.36 -4.97 1.54
CA LEU A 304 -24.07 -4.59 0.98
C LEU A 304 -23.86 -5.04 -0.48
N GLU A 305 -24.95 -5.24 -1.22
CA GLU A 305 -24.94 -5.55 -2.65
C GLU A 305 -25.36 -4.35 -3.49
N ASN A 306 -24.85 -4.27 -4.73
CA ASN A 306 -25.20 -3.22 -5.69
C ASN A 306 -26.71 -3.07 -5.87
N LEU A 307 -27.25 -1.86 -5.76
CA LEU A 307 -28.67 -1.58 -5.99
C LEU A 307 -29.06 -1.83 -7.45
N THR A 308 -29.95 -2.79 -7.70
CA THR A 308 -30.45 -3.11 -9.05
C THR A 308 -31.92 -2.72 -9.21
N SER A 309 -32.78 -3.19 -8.32
CA SER A 309 -34.16 -2.72 -8.10
C SER A 309 -34.23 -2.10 -6.72
N PHE A 310 -34.65 -0.85 -6.62
CA PHE A 310 -34.55 -0.10 -5.37
C PHE A 310 -35.74 0.82 -5.12
N SER A 311 -36.00 1.02 -3.83
CA SER A 311 -36.95 1.99 -3.31
C SER A 311 -36.18 3.15 -2.69
N THR A 312 -36.61 4.36 -3.04
CA THR A 312 -36.08 5.59 -2.44
C THR A 312 -37.03 6.02 -1.33
N LEU A 313 -36.53 6.09 -0.09
CA LEU A 313 -37.30 6.63 1.03
C LEU A 313 -37.40 8.17 0.92
N GLU A 314 -38.34 8.79 1.64
CA GLU A 314 -38.51 10.26 1.65
C GLU A 314 -37.24 11.04 2.02
N CYS A 315 -36.34 10.43 2.81
CA CYS A 315 -35.03 10.99 3.15
C CYS A 315 -33.99 10.95 2.02
N GLY A 316 -34.33 10.41 0.84
CA GLY A 316 -33.46 10.31 -0.34
C GLY A 316 -32.55 9.08 -0.39
N HIS A 317 -32.47 8.29 0.68
CA HIS A 317 -31.67 7.05 0.70
C HIS A 317 -32.35 5.90 -0.05
N LYS A 318 -31.54 5.12 -0.76
CA LYS A 318 -31.99 4.02 -1.63
C LYS A 318 -31.59 2.66 -1.05
N PHE A 319 -32.49 1.69 -1.17
CA PHE A 319 -32.32 0.30 -0.68
C PHE A 319 -33.00 -0.67 -1.64
N HIS A 320 -32.58 -1.95 -1.71
CA HIS A 320 -33.35 -2.92 -2.50
C HIS A 320 -34.77 -3.03 -1.98
N ASP A 321 -35.74 -3.17 -2.88
CA ASP A 321 -37.16 -3.26 -2.51
C ASP A 321 -37.41 -4.37 -1.48
N GLY A 322 -36.80 -5.54 -1.68
CA GLY A 322 -36.88 -6.65 -0.73
C GLY A 322 -36.22 -6.35 0.62
N CYS A 323 -35.08 -5.64 0.61
CA CYS A 323 -34.35 -5.30 1.82
C CYS A 323 -35.10 -4.28 2.67
N ILE A 324 -35.67 -3.23 2.06
CA ILE A 324 -36.40 -2.20 2.82
C ILE A 324 -37.78 -2.67 3.27
N ASN A 325 -38.49 -3.45 2.46
CA ASN A 325 -39.79 -4.00 2.85
C ASN A 325 -39.67 -4.99 4.03
N GLY A 326 -38.51 -5.66 4.14
CA GLY A 326 -38.18 -6.51 5.29
C GLY A 326 -37.64 -5.75 6.51
N TRP A 327 -37.32 -4.46 6.38
CA TRP A 327 -36.75 -3.64 7.45
C TRP A 327 -37.83 -2.90 8.23
N ALA A 328 -38.10 -3.35 9.46
CA ALA A 328 -39.07 -2.70 10.35
C ALA A 328 -38.40 -1.57 11.15
N GLY A 329 -38.37 -0.34 10.60
CA GLY A 329 -37.83 0.83 11.32
C GLY A 329 -37.65 2.09 10.46
N PRO A 330 -37.17 3.21 11.03
CA PRO A 330 -36.74 4.36 10.26
C PRO A 330 -35.60 3.97 9.31
N CYS A 331 -35.34 4.82 8.32
CA CYS A 331 -34.29 4.60 7.32
C CYS A 331 -32.98 4.09 7.97
N PRO A 332 -32.44 2.93 7.55
CA PRO A 332 -31.23 2.36 8.15
C PRO A 332 -30.01 3.30 8.08
N ASN A 333 -29.89 4.08 6.99
CA ASN A 333 -28.80 5.06 6.82
C ASN A 333 -29.04 6.36 7.57
N CYS A 334 -30.26 6.57 8.05
CA CYS A 334 -30.56 7.66 8.96
C CYS A 334 -30.10 7.36 10.39
N GLN A 335 -29.15 6.45 10.64
CA GLN A 335 -28.52 6.31 11.97
C GLN A 335 -27.62 7.51 12.37
N PHE A 336 -27.59 8.59 11.57
CA PHE A 336 -27.23 9.96 12.00
C PHE A 336 -28.46 10.85 12.37
N ASN A 337 -29.70 10.38 12.23
CA ASN A 337 -30.94 11.08 12.60
C ASN A 337 -31.26 10.94 14.09
N GLN A 338 -30.46 11.57 14.95
CA GLN A 338 -30.95 12.02 16.26
C GLN A 338 -31.25 13.53 16.32
N ASN A 339 -30.86 14.32 15.30
CA ASN A 339 -30.93 15.79 15.37
C ASN A 339 -31.76 16.50 14.28
N LEU A 340 -32.59 15.82 13.50
CA LEU A 340 -33.43 16.47 12.47
C LEU A 340 -34.93 16.52 12.79
N THR A 341 -35.33 16.23 14.04
CA THR A 341 -36.66 16.55 14.57
C THR A 341 -36.70 17.91 15.29
N THR A 342 -36.09 18.96 14.73
CA THR A 342 -36.32 20.34 15.18
C THR A 342 -36.64 21.25 14.01
N GLY A 343 -37.88 21.15 13.52
CA GLY A 343 -38.53 22.19 12.74
C GLY A 343 -40.00 22.20 13.12
N ARG A 344 -40.45 23.26 13.82
CA ARG A 344 -41.88 23.48 14.10
C ARG A 344 -42.56 24.09 12.87
N ALA A 345 -43.81 23.71 12.65
CA ALA A 345 -44.67 24.34 11.65
C ALA A 345 -44.82 25.85 11.92
N VAL A 346 -44.87 26.64 10.84
CA VAL A 346 -45.26 28.05 10.88
C VAL A 346 -46.64 28.12 10.23
N GLU A 347 -47.63 28.66 10.96
CA GLU A 347 -48.95 28.97 10.39
C GLU A 347 -48.81 30.12 9.38
N SER A 348 -49.52 30.00 8.26
CA SER A 348 -49.74 31.10 7.33
C SER A 348 -50.60 32.17 8.00
N ALA A 349 -50.09 33.39 8.09
CA ALA A 349 -50.91 34.60 8.16
C ALA A 349 -51.01 35.22 6.77
#